data_AF-A0A7Z6UVF1-F1
#
_entry.id   AF-A0A7Z6UVF1-F1
#
_cell.length_a   1.000
_cell.length_b   1.000
_cell.length_c   1.000
_cell.angle_alpha   90.00
_cell.angle_beta   90.00
_cell.angle_gamma   90.00
#
_symmetry.space_group_name_H-M   'P 1'
#
loop_
_entity.id
_entity.type
_entity.pdbx_description
1 polymer ?
#
loop_
_entity_poly.entity_id
_entity_poly.type
_entity_poly.pdbx_seq_one_letter_code
_entity_poly.pdbx_strand_id
1 'polypeptide(L)'
;MAEQLPKTRVLTLRVGEDDHTEILRKTKDAGMTTSEFLRDVFINAKLTFNVKAAKPQDYHRLLFFYNKTSNNINQLAHKVNSAHRNGIISEKTYILWLNKLTAIEALLLAGVSDAD
;
A
#
# COMPACT_ATOMS: atom_id res chain seq x y z
N MET A 1 -16.53 -32.88 32.17
CA MET A 1 -15.87 -31.58 32.45
C MET A 1 -14.58 -31.57 31.66
N ALA A 2 -14.45 -30.76 30.62
CA ALA A 2 -13.25 -30.76 29.78
C ALA A 2 -12.12 -30.03 30.52
N GLU A 3 -11.00 -30.71 30.75
CA GLU A 3 -9.79 -30.09 31.33
C GLU A 3 -9.28 -28.98 30.40
N GLN A 4 -9.24 -27.75 30.89
CA GLN A 4 -8.57 -26.65 30.19
C GLN A 4 -7.06 -26.78 30.40
N LEU A 5 -6.32 -26.96 29.30
CA LEU A 5 -4.86 -26.98 29.30
C LEU A 5 -4.27 -25.74 30.00
N PRO A 6 -3.16 -25.89 30.75
CA PRO A 6 -2.57 -24.80 31.52
C PRO A 6 -2.06 -23.67 30.61
N LYS A 7 -2.40 -22.42 30.96
CA LYS A 7 -2.00 -21.19 30.25
C LYS A 7 -0.52 -20.88 30.57
N THR A 8 0.40 -21.15 29.65
CA THR A 8 1.86 -21.04 29.87
C THR A 8 2.52 -19.78 29.30
N ARG A 9 1.82 -18.97 28.51
CA ARG A 9 2.38 -17.77 27.85
C ARG A 9 1.64 -16.49 28.24
N VAL A 10 2.40 -15.42 28.49
CA VAL A 10 1.88 -14.08 28.83
C VAL A 10 1.95 -13.17 27.61
N LEU A 11 0.85 -12.46 27.33
CA LEU A 11 0.79 -11.39 26.35
C LEU A 11 0.79 -10.06 27.10
N THR A 12 1.77 -9.19 26.81
CA THR A 12 1.86 -7.84 27.40
C THR A 12 1.49 -6.79 26.35
N LEU A 13 0.62 -5.85 26.73
CA LEU A 13 0.20 -4.74 25.88
C LEU A 13 0.47 -3.44 26.62
N ARG A 14 1.16 -2.50 25.97
CA ARG A 14 1.25 -1.11 26.46
C ARG A 14 0.10 -0.32 25.84
N VAL A 15 -0.63 0.41 26.68
CA VAL A 15 -1.77 1.25 26.29
C VAL A 15 -1.59 2.65 26.85
N GLY A 16 -2.23 3.64 26.23
CA GLY A 16 -2.35 4.99 26.81
C GLY A 16 -3.29 5.00 28.02
N GLU A 17 -3.24 6.06 28.82
CA GLU A 17 -4.03 6.17 30.05
C GLU A 17 -5.56 6.16 29.77
N ASP A 18 -5.99 6.82 28.69
CA ASP A 18 -7.39 6.87 28.28
C ASP A 18 -7.90 5.48 27.85
N ASP A 19 -7.11 4.76 27.06
CA ASP A 19 -7.42 3.39 26.61
C ASP A 19 -7.47 2.42 27.79
N HIS A 20 -6.55 2.56 28.74
CA HIS A 20 -6.53 1.76 29.97
C HIS A 20 -7.82 1.94 30.78
N THR A 21 -8.25 3.19 30.96
CA THR A 21 -9.47 3.53 31.71
C THR A 21 -10.71 2.95 31.04
N GLU A 22 -10.80 3.03 29.71
CA GLU A 22 -11.94 2.50 28.96
C GLU A 22 -11.99 0.97 28.98
N ILE A 23 -10.84 0.30 28.91
CA ILE A 23 -10.77 -1.17 29.05
C ILE A 23 -11.24 -1.60 30.44
N LEU A 24 -10.81 -0.91 31.49
CA LEU A 24 -11.22 -1.17 32.87
C LEU A 24 -12.72 -0.98 33.06
N ARG A 25 -13.29 0.10 32.50
CA ARG A 25 -14.73 0.36 32.56
C ARG A 25 -15.52 -0.77 31.89
N LYS A 26 -15.15 -1.14 30.66
CA LYS A 26 -15.81 -2.24 29.91
C LYS A 26 -15.68 -3.59 30.61
N THR A 27 -14.51 -3.86 31.19
CA THR A 27 -14.24 -5.09 31.95
C THR A 27 -15.14 -5.16 33.20
N LYS A 28 -15.29 -4.03 33.91
CA LYS A 28 -16.16 -3.92 35.10
C LYS A 28 -17.63 -4.06 34.73
N ASP A 29 -18.08 -3.41 33.66
CA ASP A 29 -19.46 -3.50 33.18
C ASP A 29 -19.82 -4.93 32.73
N ALA A 30 -18.86 -5.66 32.15
CA ALA A 30 -19.02 -7.05 31.74
C ALA A 30 -18.88 -8.07 32.88
N GLY A 31 -18.41 -7.66 34.07
CA GLY A 31 -18.16 -8.56 35.20
C GLY A 31 -17.08 -9.62 34.94
N MET A 32 -16.18 -9.38 33.99
CA MET A 32 -15.15 -10.32 33.56
C MET A 32 -13.77 -9.87 34.07
N THR A 33 -12.79 -10.76 34.07
CA THR A 33 -11.38 -10.33 34.19
C THR A 33 -10.89 -9.74 32.87
N THR A 34 -9.87 -8.88 32.91
CA THR A 34 -9.28 -8.30 31.70
C THR A 34 -8.79 -9.39 30.73
N SER A 35 -8.29 -10.52 31.23
CA SER A 35 -7.85 -11.64 30.36
C SER A 35 -9.03 -12.33 29.67
N GLU A 36 -10.17 -12.48 30.35
CA GLU A 36 -11.38 -13.07 29.77
C GLU A 36 -12.00 -12.13 28.75
N PHE A 37 -12.12 -10.84 29.08
CA PHE A 37 -12.62 -9.82 28.17
C PHE A 37 -11.77 -9.75 26.89
N LEU A 38 -10.44 -9.72 27.02
CA LEU A 38 -9.56 -9.71 25.86
C LEU A 38 -9.66 -11.01 25.05
N ARG A 39 -9.81 -12.18 25.67
CA ARG A 39 -10.01 -13.43 24.91
C ARG A 39 -11.34 -13.44 24.17
N ASP A 40 -12.39 -12.94 24.80
CA ASP A 40 -13.70 -12.90 24.17
C ASP A 40 -13.72 -11.93 22.99
N VAL A 41 -13.13 -10.75 23.15
CA VAL A 41 -13.04 -9.74 22.08
C VAL A 41 -12.02 -10.11 20.98
N PHE A 42 -10.87 -10.71 21.32
CA PHE A 42 -9.82 -10.98 20.32
C PHE A 42 -9.87 -12.38 19.70
N ILE A 43 -10.32 -13.39 20.44
CA ILE A 43 -10.31 -14.79 20.00
C ILE A 43 -11.72 -15.25 19.61
N ASN A 44 -12.75 -14.90 20.39
CA ASN A 44 -14.11 -15.38 20.14
C ASN A 44 -14.92 -14.45 19.24
N ALA A 45 -14.66 -13.14 19.28
CA ALA A 45 -15.30 -12.24 18.35
C ALA A 45 -14.78 -12.54 16.94
N LYS A 46 -15.70 -12.67 15.98
CA LYS A 46 -15.39 -12.57 14.55
C LYS A 46 -14.90 -11.15 14.28
N LEU A 47 -13.64 -10.87 14.60
CA LEU A 47 -12.98 -9.64 14.23
C LEU A 47 -12.81 -9.68 12.71
N THR A 48 -13.77 -9.06 12.02
CA THR A 48 -13.63 -8.71 10.62
C THR A 48 -12.58 -7.61 10.56
N PHE A 49 -11.29 -7.99 10.55
CA PHE A 49 -10.26 -7.04 10.20
C PHE A 49 -10.55 -6.59 8.78
N ASN A 50 -10.90 -5.31 8.60
CA ASN A 50 -10.62 -4.62 7.36
C ASN A 50 -9.10 -4.50 7.26
N VAL A 51 -8.43 -5.62 7.00
CA VAL A 51 -7.07 -5.60 6.50
C VAL A 51 -7.21 -4.81 5.21
N LYS A 52 -6.82 -3.52 5.23
CA LYS A 52 -6.54 -2.80 4.00
C LYS A 52 -5.55 -3.71 3.30
N ALA A 53 -6.00 -4.44 2.29
CA ALA A 53 -5.19 -5.40 1.58
C ALA A 53 -3.87 -4.70 1.32
N ALA A 54 -2.78 -5.22 1.89
CA ALA A 54 -1.47 -4.63 1.67
C ALA A 54 -1.34 -4.55 0.15
N LYS A 55 -1.20 -3.32 -0.39
CA LYS A 55 -1.07 -3.13 -1.84
C LYS A 55 -0.07 -4.19 -2.33
N PRO A 56 -0.39 -4.95 -3.39
CA PRO A 56 0.44 -6.08 -3.80
C PRO A 56 1.91 -5.67 -3.81
N GLN A 57 2.81 -6.51 -3.29
CA GLN A 57 4.25 -6.21 -3.29
C GLN A 57 4.75 -5.79 -4.69
N ASP A 58 4.08 -6.31 -5.73
CA ASP A 58 4.32 -5.99 -7.13
C ASP A 58 3.89 -4.56 -7.53
N TYR A 59 2.91 -3.94 -6.87
CA TYR A 59 2.49 -2.56 -7.12
C TYR A 59 3.63 -1.56 -6.85
N HIS A 60 4.33 -1.71 -5.71
CA HIS A 60 5.46 -0.83 -5.38
C HIS A 60 6.62 -1.02 -6.36
N ARG A 61 6.83 -2.25 -6.82
CA ARG A 61 7.85 -2.57 -7.82
C ARG A 61 7.49 -2.01 -9.19
N LEU A 62 6.22 -2.11 -9.60
CA LEU A 62 5.71 -1.49 -10.83
C LEU A 62 5.87 0.03 -10.77
N LEU A 63 5.47 0.66 -9.67
CA LEU A 63 5.58 2.10 -9.48
C LEU A 63 7.03 2.59 -9.53
N PHE A 64 7.96 1.80 -8.98
CA PHE A 64 9.40 2.11 -9.09
C PHE A 64 9.89 2.09 -10.54
N PHE A 65 9.58 1.04 -11.30
CA PHE A 65 9.97 0.94 -12.70
C PHE A 65 9.27 1.99 -13.57
N TYR A 66 8.01 2.31 -13.28
CA TYR A 66 7.26 3.39 -13.90
C TYR A 66 7.99 4.73 -13.76
N ASN A 67 8.41 5.08 -12.54
CA ASN A 67 9.13 6.33 -12.27
C ASN A 67 10.47 6.40 -13.00
N LYS A 68 11.21 5.28 -13.07
CA LYS A 68 12.48 5.22 -13.83
C LYS A 68 12.25 5.43 -15.33
N THR A 69 11.24 4.77 -15.88
CA THR A 69 10.92 4.86 -17.30
C THR A 69 10.39 6.24 -17.69
N SER A 70 9.54 6.85 -16.86
CA SER A 70 9.02 8.21 -17.07
C SER A 70 10.14 9.25 -17.13
N ASN A 71 11.13 9.14 -16.24
CA ASN A 71 12.31 10.01 -16.28
C ASN A 71 13.15 9.83 -17.56
N ASN A 72 13.29 8.59 -18.04
CA ASN A 72 14.00 8.32 -19.29
C ASN A 72 13.24 8.88 -20.51
N ILE A 73 11.90 8.76 -20.52
CA ILE A 73 11.04 9.36 -21.56
C ILE A 73 11.21 10.88 -21.60
N ASN A 74 11.19 11.55 -20.46
CA ASN A 74 11.43 13.00 -20.38
C ASN A 74 12.80 13.38 -20.94
N GLN A 75 13.85 12.64 -20.60
CA GLN A 75 15.19 12.88 -21.15
C GLN A 75 15.24 12.71 -22.67
N LEU A 76 14.59 11.68 -23.21
CA LEU A 76 14.48 11.47 -24.65
C LEU A 76 13.70 12.60 -25.32
N ALA A 77 12.58 13.03 -24.73
CA ALA A 77 11.78 14.14 -25.23
C ALA A 77 12.59 15.45 -25.29
N HIS A 78 13.36 15.75 -24.24
CA HIS A 78 14.25 16.91 -24.23
C HIS A 78 15.33 16.84 -25.32
N LYS A 79 15.97 15.69 -25.51
CA LYS A 79 16.98 15.49 -26.56
C LYS A 79 16.39 15.65 -27.95
N VAL A 80 15.23 15.05 -28.21
CA VAL A 80 14.53 15.11 -29.49
C VAL A 80 14.06 16.54 -29.80
N ASN A 81 13.54 17.26 -28.80
CA ASN A 81 13.18 18.67 -28.94
C ASN A 81 14.40 19.56 -29.26
N SER A 82 15.53 19.34 -28.57
CA SER A 82 16.78 20.05 -28.87
C SER A 82 17.28 19.76 -30.29
N ALA A 83 17.27 18.50 -30.71
CA ALA A 83 17.67 18.10 -32.05
C ALA A 83 16.78 18.73 -33.14
N HIS A 84 15.47 18.84 -32.90
CA HIS A 84 14.55 19.51 -33.82
C HIS A 84 14.83 21.02 -33.91
N ARG A 85 14.99 21.69 -32.76
CA ARG A 85 15.31 23.14 -32.70
C ARG A 85 16.63 23.48 -33.40
N ASN A 86 17.60 22.57 -33.35
CA ASN A 86 18.89 22.73 -34.00
C ASN A 86 18.88 22.31 -35.49
N GLY A 87 17.71 21.95 -36.05
CA GLY A 87 17.56 21.53 -37.44
C GLY A 87 18.18 20.18 -37.79
N ILE A 88 18.58 19.39 -36.79
CA ILE A 88 19.23 18.08 -36.96
C ILE A 88 18.22 17.02 -37.45
N ILE A 89 16.97 17.13 -37.01
CA ILE A 89 15.88 16.24 -37.40
C ILE A 89 14.72 17.02 -38.02
N SER A 90 14.04 16.41 -38.98
CA SER A 90 12.85 17.00 -39.60
C SER A 90 11.64 17.00 -38.66
N GLU A 91 10.72 17.93 -38.87
CA GLU A 91 9.46 18.02 -38.13
C GLU A 91 8.66 16.72 -38.18
N LYS A 92 8.61 16.05 -39.34
CA LYS A 92 7.98 14.73 -39.48
C LYS A 92 8.60 13.68 -38.54
N THR A 93 9.91 13.69 -38.42
CA THR A 93 10.64 12.78 -37.50
C THR A 93 10.37 13.16 -36.05
N TYR A 94 10.34 14.45 -35.74
CA TYR A 94 10.04 14.97 -34.42
C TYR A 94 8.64 14.54 -33.94
N ILE A 95 7.60 14.72 -34.76
CA ILE A 95 6.22 14.32 -34.46
C ILE A 95 6.12 12.79 -34.26
N LEU A 96 6.79 12.01 -35.11
CA LEU A 96 6.81 10.54 -34.97
C LEU A 96 7.40 10.12 -33.61
N TRP A 97 8.48 10.76 -33.18
CA TRP A 97 9.10 10.50 -31.88
C TRP A 97 8.17 10.88 -30.72
N LEU A 98 7.52 12.04 -30.80
CA LEU A 98 6.59 12.48 -29.76
C LEU A 98 5.43 11.48 -29.61
N ASN A 99 4.82 11.06 -30.72
CA ASN A 99 3.74 10.07 -30.72
C ASN A 99 4.16 8.74 -30.07
N LYS A 100 5.38 8.27 -30.36
CA LYS A 100 5.92 7.03 -29.76
C LYS A 100 6.14 7.17 -28.25
N LEU A 101 6.71 8.29 -27.81
CA LEU A 101 6.95 8.54 -26.38
C LEU A 101 5.63 8.63 -25.60
N THR A 102 4.63 9.34 -26.13
CA THR A 102 3.29 9.42 -25.53
C THR A 102 2.58 8.07 -25.51
N ALA A 103 2.72 7.25 -26.55
CA ALA A 103 2.14 5.90 -26.57
C ALA A 103 2.74 5.00 -25.48
N ILE A 104 4.05 5.07 -25.25
CA ILE A 104 4.72 4.31 -24.19
C ILE A 104 4.26 4.78 -22.81
N GLU A 105 4.16 6.09 -22.59
CA GLU A 105 3.63 6.66 -21.34
C GLU A 105 2.21 6.18 -21.05
N ALA A 106 1.32 6.22 -22.05
CA ALA A 106 -0.06 5.75 -21.91
C ALA A 106 -0.15 4.25 -21.56
N LEU A 107 0.66 3.40 -22.20
CA LEU A 107 0.72 1.96 -21.90
C LEU A 107 1.24 1.68 -20.49
N LEU A 108 2.24 2.45 -20.03
CA LEU A 108 2.79 2.33 -18.69
C LEU A 108 1.76 2.76 -17.62
N LEU A 109 1.00 3.83 -17.88
CA LEU A 109 -0.03 4.32 -16.97
C LEU A 109 -1.18 3.32 -16.84
N ALA A 110 -1.63 2.74 -17.96
CA ALA A 110 -2.63 1.68 -17.98
C ALA A 110 -2.18 0.45 -17.17
N GLY A 111 -0.92 0.01 -17.35
CA GLY A 111 -0.39 -1.13 -16.61
C GLY A 111 -0.25 -0.92 -15.09
N VAL A 112 -0.08 0.33 -14.64
CA VAL A 112 -0.09 0.66 -13.19
C VAL A 112 -1.53 0.67 -12.65
N SER A 113 -2.49 1.18 -13.42
CA SER A 113 -3.91 1.19 -13.04
C SER A 113 -4.54 -0.21 -12.99
N ASP A 114 -4.12 -1.12 -13.88
CA ASP A 114 -4.58 -2.52 -13.88
C ASP A 114 -3.99 -3.36 -12.73
N ALA A 115 -2.93 -2.87 -12.07
CA ALA A 115 -2.23 -3.54 -10.97
C ALA A 115 -2.66 -3.04 -9.57
N ASP A 116 -3.56 -2.06 -9.50
CA ASP A 116 -4.11 -1.46 -8.27
C ASP A 116 -5.45 -2.12 -7.88
#